data_AF-A0A7V7YD50-F1
#
_entry.id   AF-A0A7V7YD50-F1
#
_cell.length_a   1.000
_cell.length_b   1.000
_cell.length_c   1.000
_cell.angle_alpha   90.00
_cell.angle_beta   90.00
_cell.angle_gamma   90.00
#
_symmetry.space_group_name_H-M   'P 1'
#
loop_
_entity.id
_entity.type
_entity.pdbx_description
1 polymer ?
#
loop_
_entity_poly.entity_id
_entity_poly.type
_entity_poly.pdbx_seq_one_letter_code
_entity_poly.pdbx_strand_id
1 'polypeptide(L)'
;MSPMGRVFATVAFVEALTWAGLLIGMYFKYQAADPTPVGVKIFGPVHGVAFMVYVVVSVLAAIRLRWPWWAALLALAAAVPPLVTLPLEWWFKRRGLLLAPITRNG
;
A
#
# COMPACT_ATOMS: atom_id res chain seq x y z
N MET A 1 -10.44 7.66 12.32
CA MET A 1 -10.10 6.38 11.64
C MET A 1 -10.27 5.23 12.62
N SER A 2 -10.79 4.10 12.15
CA SER A 2 -10.91 2.86 12.95
C SER A 2 -9.53 2.20 13.16
N PRO A 3 -9.40 1.24 14.10
CA PRO A 3 -8.16 0.47 14.26
C PRO A 3 -7.69 -0.19 12.97
N MET A 4 -8.58 -0.87 12.23
CA MET A 4 -8.23 -1.47 10.93
C MET A 4 -7.88 -0.41 9.87
N GLY A 5 -8.54 0.75 9.87
CA GLY A 5 -8.21 1.86 8.98
C GLY A 5 -6.80 2.41 9.23
N ARG A 6 -6.34 2.43 10.50
CA ARG A 6 -4.96 2.80 10.83
C ARG A 6 -3.95 1.76 10.35
N VAL A 7 -4.24 0.47 10.53
CA VAL A 7 -3.38 -0.61 10.02
C VAL A 7 -3.24 -0.52 8.50
N PHE A 8 -4.33 -0.34 7.77
CA PHE A 8 -4.29 -0.13 6.31
C PHE A 8 -3.43 1.07 5.94
N ALA A 9 -3.62 2.21 6.62
CA ALA A 9 -2.84 3.43 6.37
C ALA A 9 -1.33 3.24 6.60
N THR A 10 -0.93 2.59 7.69
CA THR A 10 0.47 2.29 7.97
C THR A 10 1.07 1.39 6.90
N VAL A 11 0.35 0.35 6.49
CA VAL A 11 0.84 -0.60 5.49
C VAL A 11 0.93 0.03 4.11
N ALA A 12 -0.04 0.86 3.71
CA ALA A 12 0.02 1.66 2.49
C ALA A 12 1.24 2.59 2.46
N PHE A 13 1.56 3.23 3.59
CA PHE A 13 2.73 4.08 3.70
C PHE A 13 4.04 3.29 3.62
N VAL A 14 4.14 2.16 4.31
CA VAL A 14 5.33 1.28 4.24
C VAL A 14 5.54 0.78 2.82
N GLU A 15 4.48 0.32 2.15
CA GLU A 15 4.54 -0.13 0.76
C GLU A 15 5.07 0.99 -0.16
N ALA A 16 4.56 2.21 -0.02
CA ALA A 16 5.03 3.36 -0.79
C ALA A 16 6.51 3.68 -0.53
N LEU A 17 6.98 3.59 0.72
CA LEU A 17 8.39 3.75 1.05
C LEU A 17 9.27 2.68 0.40
N THR A 18 8.80 1.42 0.40
CA THR A 18 9.55 0.33 -0.26
C THR A 18 9.61 0.51 -1.78
N TRP A 19 8.55 1.04 -2.41
CA TRP A 19 8.57 1.46 -3.81
C TRP A 19 9.60 2.55 -4.08
N ALA A 20 9.65 3.59 -3.22
CA ALA A 20 10.65 4.65 -3.36
C ALA A 20 12.08 4.10 -3.25
N GLY A 21 12.34 3.22 -2.28
CA GLY A 21 13.62 2.52 -2.15
C GLY A 21 13.97 1.66 -3.38
N LEU A 22 12.98 0.96 -3.94
CA LEU A 22 13.17 0.15 -5.15
C LEU A 22 13.51 1.02 -6.37
N LEU A 23 12.82 2.15 -6.57
CA LEU A 23 13.11 3.11 -7.64
C LEU A 23 14.50 3.72 -7.48
N ILE A 24 14.90 4.06 -6.26
CA ILE A 24 16.26 4.52 -5.95
C ILE A 24 17.29 3.42 -6.29
N GLY A 25 17.03 2.18 -5.88
CA GLY A 25 17.88 1.03 -6.22
C GLY A 25 18.00 0.79 -7.73
N MET A 26 16.91 0.96 -8.48
CA MET A 26 16.90 0.90 -9.94
C MET A 26 17.70 2.04 -10.55
N TYR A 27 17.52 3.28 -10.07
CA TYR A 27 18.28 4.43 -10.57
C TYR A 27 19.79 4.22 -10.45
N PHE A 28 20.28 3.79 -9.28
CA PHE A 28 21.69 3.50 -9.09
C PHE A 28 22.18 2.31 -9.93
N LYS A 29 21.35 1.29 -10.15
CA LYS A 29 21.67 0.17 -11.04
C LYS A 29 21.90 0.62 -12.48
N TYR A 30 21.15 1.60 -12.99
CA TYR A 30 21.22 2.01 -14.40
C TYR A 30 22.19 3.17 -14.66
N GLN A 31 22.44 4.05 -13.68
CA GLN A 31 23.22 5.28 -13.87
C GLN A 31 24.63 5.25 -13.27
N ALA A 32 24.97 4.24 -12.45
CA ALA A 32 26.33 4.10 -11.93
C ALA A 32 27.28 3.57 -13.01
N ALA A 33 28.47 4.17 -13.11
CA ALA A 33 29.56 3.70 -13.99
C ALA A 33 30.00 2.25 -13.70
N ASP A 34 29.68 1.75 -12.50
CA ASP A 34 29.80 0.35 -12.10
C ASP A 34 28.46 -0.08 -11.45
N PRO A 35 27.57 -0.77 -12.17
CA PRO A 35 26.20 -1.02 -11.73
C PRO A 35 26.16 -2.00 -10.56
N THR A 36 26.23 -1.49 -9.33
CA THR A 36 26.09 -2.33 -8.14
C THR A 36 24.64 -2.81 -7.98
N PRO A 37 24.35 -4.13 -8.07
CA PRO A 37 22.98 -4.65 -7.96
C PRO A 37 22.43 -4.65 -6.52
N VAL A 38 23.21 -4.14 -5.56
CA VAL A 38 22.93 -4.22 -4.12
C VAL A 38 21.60 -3.57 -3.76
N GLY A 39 21.30 -2.39 -4.33
CA GLY A 39 20.03 -1.69 -4.08
C GLY A 39 18.81 -2.54 -4.45
N VAL A 40 18.76 -3.06 -5.67
CA VAL A 40 17.63 -3.90 -6.14
C VAL A 40 17.59 -5.24 -5.40
N LYS A 41 18.74 -5.82 -5.02
CA LYS A 41 18.80 -7.08 -4.25
C LYS A 41 18.24 -6.95 -2.82
N ILE A 42 18.30 -5.77 -2.22
CA ILE A 42 17.74 -5.51 -0.88
C ILE A 42 16.31 -5.01 -0.99
N PHE A 43 16.08 -3.96 -1.79
CA PHE A 43 14.76 -3.33 -1.90
C PHE A 43 13.74 -4.20 -2.63
N GLY A 44 14.15 -5.09 -3.54
CA GLY A 44 13.26 -6.02 -4.23
C GLY A 44 12.52 -6.96 -3.28
N PRO A 45 13.22 -7.78 -2.48
CA PRO A 45 12.59 -8.64 -1.49
C PRO A 45 11.78 -7.87 -0.43
N VAL A 46 12.31 -6.75 0.06
CA VAL A 46 11.61 -5.90 1.05
C VAL A 46 10.30 -5.37 0.49
N HIS A 47 10.30 -4.89 -0.75
CA HIS A 47 9.10 -4.46 -1.46
C HIS A 47 8.13 -5.61 -1.68
N GLY A 48 8.61 -6.79 -2.12
CA GLY A 48 7.77 -7.96 -2.32
C GLY A 48 7.02 -8.38 -1.04
N VAL A 49 7.69 -8.37 0.11
CA VAL A 49 7.05 -8.65 1.40
C VAL A 49 6.02 -7.56 1.75
N ALA A 50 6.38 -6.28 1.61
CA ALA A 50 5.48 -5.17 1.88
C ALA A 50 4.21 -5.21 1.00
N PHE A 51 4.38 -5.53 -0.29
CA PHE A 51 3.29 -5.73 -1.25
C PHE A 51 2.32 -6.83 -0.80
N MET A 52 2.84 -8.00 -0.39
CA MET A 52 2.00 -9.11 0.06
C MET A 52 1.22 -8.74 1.35
N VAL A 53 1.88 -8.07 2.30
CA VAL A 53 1.21 -7.56 3.51
C VAL A 53 0.12 -6.55 3.14
N TYR A 54 0.39 -5.64 2.21
CA TYR A 54 -0.59 -4.67 1.71
C TYR A 54 -1.82 -5.34 1.09
N VAL A 55 -1.63 -6.36 0.24
CA VAL A 55 -2.74 -7.11 -0.37
C VAL A 55 -3.61 -7.76 0.71
N VAL A 56 -3.01 -8.48 1.67
CA VAL A 56 -3.74 -9.15 2.75
C VAL A 56 -4.51 -8.13 3.60
N VAL A 57 -3.85 -7.05 4.00
CA VAL A 57 -4.49 -6.00 4.83
C VAL A 57 -5.60 -5.28 4.06
N SER A 58 -5.44 -5.08 2.75
CA SER A 58 -6.49 -4.50 1.89
C SER A 58 -7.75 -5.37 1.87
N VAL A 59 -7.59 -6.70 1.71
CA VAL A 59 -8.71 -7.64 1.73
C VAL A 59 -9.39 -7.66 3.11
N LEU A 60 -8.59 -7.74 4.18
CA LEU A 60 -9.13 -7.72 5.55
C LEU A 60 -9.86 -6.40 5.86
N ALA A 61 -9.31 -5.27 5.43
CA ALA A 61 -9.94 -3.95 5.59
C ALA A 61 -11.23 -3.87 4.78
N ALA A 62 -11.26 -4.37 3.55
CA ALA A 62 -12.47 -4.39 2.73
C ALA A 62 -13.62 -5.17 3.41
N ILE A 63 -13.30 -6.32 4.00
CA ILE A 63 -14.29 -7.14 4.73
C ILE A 63 -14.73 -6.43 6.02
N ARG A 64 -13.77 -6.02 6.86
CA ARG A 64 -14.03 -5.44 8.20
C ARG A 64 -14.71 -4.08 8.16
N LEU A 65 -14.37 -3.26 7.17
CA LEU A 65 -14.91 -1.92 6.97
C LEU A 65 -16.06 -1.90 5.96
N ARG A 66 -16.48 -3.07 5.48
CA ARG A 66 -17.60 -3.28 4.55
C ARG A 66 -17.48 -2.40 3.31
N TRP A 67 -16.27 -2.35 2.74
CA TRP A 67 -16.04 -1.59 1.52
C TRP A 67 -16.90 -2.12 0.39
N PRO A 68 -17.39 -1.23 -0.50
CA PRO A 68 -17.95 -1.69 -1.76
C PRO A 68 -16.88 -2.40 -2.59
N TRP A 69 -17.28 -3.37 -3.42
CA TRP A 69 -16.36 -4.21 -4.21
C TRP A 69 -15.36 -3.39 -5.05
N TRP A 70 -15.78 -2.24 -5.59
CA TRP A 70 -14.92 -1.36 -6.37
C TRP A 70 -13.77 -0.78 -5.54
N ALA A 71 -13.96 -0.53 -4.25
CA ALA A 71 -12.92 0.01 -3.38
C ALA A 71 -11.86 -1.05 -3.07
N ALA A 72 -12.27 -2.31 -2.91
CA ALA A 72 -11.32 -3.41 -2.80
C ALA A 72 -10.48 -3.56 -4.08
N LEU A 73 -11.11 -3.47 -5.26
CA LEU A 73 -10.38 -3.51 -6.54
C LEU A 73 -9.42 -2.34 -6.70
N LEU A 74 -9.83 -1.12 -6.37
CA LEU A 74 -8.94 0.05 -6.42
C LEU A 74 -7.77 -0.09 -5.43
N ALA A 75 -8.00 -0.67 -4.25
CA ALA A 75 -6.95 -0.97 -3.28
C ALA A 75 -5.90 -1.91 -3.85
N LEU A 76 -6.33 -3.01 -4.45
CA LEU A 76 -5.42 -3.98 -5.08
C LEU A 76 -4.69 -3.39 -6.29
N ALA A 77 -5.42 -2.64 -7.14
CA ALA A 77 -4.85 -2.00 -8.30
C ALA A 77 -3.79 -0.95 -7.92
N ALA A 78 -3.97 -0.24 -6.81
CA ALA A 78 -3.05 0.81 -6.35
C ALA A 78 -1.67 0.28 -5.91
N ALA A 79 -1.53 -1.01 -5.66
CA ALA A 79 -0.23 -1.62 -5.34
C ALA A 79 0.65 -1.88 -6.59
N VAL A 80 0.06 -1.82 -7.79
CA VAL A 80 0.78 -2.09 -9.05
C VAL A 80 1.58 -0.86 -9.54
N PRO A 81 0.98 0.35 -9.64
CA PRO A 81 1.72 1.54 -10.00
C PRO A 81 2.45 2.13 -8.78
N PRO A 82 3.69 2.63 -8.96
CA PRO A 82 4.51 3.15 -7.87
C PRO A 82 3.81 4.31 -7.15
N LEU A 83 3.87 4.29 -5.82
CA LEU A 83 3.41 5.35 -4.91
C LEU A 83 1.90 5.63 -4.94
N VAL A 84 1.08 4.85 -5.66
CA VAL A 84 -0.36 5.10 -5.79
C VAL A 84 -1.15 4.69 -4.53
N THR A 85 -0.55 3.87 -3.67
CA THR A 85 -1.09 3.53 -2.35
C THR A 85 -1.31 4.76 -1.46
N LEU A 86 -0.50 5.82 -1.58
CA LEU A 86 -0.67 7.06 -0.79
C LEU A 86 -1.87 7.93 -1.25
N PRO A 87 -2.00 8.32 -2.54
CA PRO A 87 -3.20 9.01 -3.02
C PRO A 87 -4.49 8.25 -2.74
N LEU A 88 -4.47 6.92 -2.91
CA LEU A 88 -5.62 6.08 -2.63
C LEU A 88 -5.98 6.11 -1.14
N GLU A 89 -5.00 5.93 -0.26
CA GLU A 89 -5.19 5.98 1.19
C GLU A 89 -5.82 7.30 1.63
N TRP A 90 -5.31 8.42 1.11
CA TRP A 90 -5.84 9.75 1.36
C TRP A 90 -7.28 9.89 0.84
N TRP A 91 -7.57 9.38 -0.34
CA TRP A 91 -8.91 9.40 -0.90
C TRP A 91 -9.90 8.54 -0.08
N PHE A 92 -9.47 7.37 0.40
CA PHE A 92 -10.28 6.51 1.28
C PHE A 92 -10.55 7.16 2.63
N LYS A 93 -9.56 7.88 3.20
CA LYS A 93 -9.78 8.73 4.37
C LYS A 93 -10.87 9.75 4.12
N ARG A 94 -10.80 10.49 3.00
CA ARG A 94 -11.77 11.53 2.63
C ARG A 94 -13.18 10.98 2.42
N ARG A 95 -13.31 9.78 1.85
CA ARG A 95 -14.61 9.11 1.64
C ARG A 95 -15.16 8.42 2.89
N GLY A 96 -14.46 8.48 4.01
CA GLY A 96 -14.86 7.81 5.25
C GLY A 96 -14.73 6.29 5.21
N LEU A 97 -14.08 5.73 4.18
CA LEU A 97 -13.92 4.27 4.03
C LEU A 97 -12.99 3.68 5.10
N LEU A 98 -12.16 4.50 5.75
CA LEU A 98 -11.29 4.08 6.86
C LEU A 98 -11.92 4.28 8.24
N LEU A 99 -13.23 4.56 8.31
CA LEU A 99 -13.99 4.69 9.56
C LEU A 99 -14.62 3.35 9.96
N ALA A 100 -15.00 3.21 11.22
CA ALA A 100 -15.73 2.02 11.65
C ALA A 100 -17.13 2.04 11.03
N PRO A 101 -17.68 0.90 10.57
CA PRO A 101 -19.07 0.84 10.15
C PRO A 101 -19.98 1.35 11.27
N ILE A 102 -20.91 2.26 10.95
CA ILE A 102 -21.91 2.71 11.92
C ILE A 102 -22.76 1.49 12.27
N THR A 103 -22.66 1.00 13.50
CA THR A 103 -23.61 0.05 14.06
C THR A 103 -24.96 0.77 14.16
N ARG A 104 -25.83 0.57 13.17
CA ARG A 104 -27.25 0.92 13.31
C ARG A 104 -27.87 -0.10 14.26
N ASN A 105 -27.91 0.21 15.54
CA ASN A 105 -28.81 -0.47 16.47
C ASN A 105 -30.24 -0.05 16.08
N GLY A 106 -31.05 -1.04 15.71
CA GLY A 106 -32.46 -0.86 15.34
C GLY A 106 -33.35 -0.62 16.55
#